data_AF-A0A135RPJ0-F1
#
_entry.id   AF-A0A135RPJ0-F1
#
_cell.length_a   1.000
_cell.length_b   1.000
_cell.length_c   1.000
_cell.angle_alpha   90.00
_cell.angle_beta   90.00
_cell.angle_gamma   90.00
#
_symmetry.space_group_name_H-M   'P 1'
#
loop_
_entity.id
_entity.type
_entity.pdbx_description
1 polymer ?
#
loop_
_entity_poly.entity_id
_entity_poly.type
_entity_poly.pdbx_seq_one_letter_code
_entity_poly.pdbx_strand_id
1 'polypeptide(L)'
;MLQPPVVVPTDQLDKGTDLRQTLSCLIPTFLNAINYVSPPEVDSKALRIALLDRAVRSGVHLETDDASQMRFEAGLAVAAEMYPLHPLEIQIHIGLFTWFGFIIDDMNAELGPDLEQFQTRLLMGEQQPSALLQAFADVLKSTKKYYDPIVANLIVLSALAFVNSNAIEIRPQYHTIVLSKETVSWPYYFRDKEGLPEVYTYFCFYKETCPDIACFLPAAPEMGKFINLTNDILSFYKEERAGEVRNYIHKQALSLNQSPLSILDSAILETVVAYNRSRAILKNSHPYEGIWHAYAMGYNQAQIPGAVVPSNVGLAAGVRLLQDPDLRPRAPAAVAVHVETGTESGSGSVGNQDMTWVDALDMIIKASKQ
;
A
#
# COMPACT_ATOMS: atom_id res chain seq x y z
N MET A 1 4.92 -25.45 36.91
CA MET A 1 3.64 -25.32 36.18
C MET A 1 2.97 -24.05 36.67
N LEU A 2 3.06 -22.99 35.88
CA LEU A 2 2.36 -21.72 36.14
C LEU A 2 1.09 -21.72 35.29
N GLN A 3 -0.06 -21.48 35.90
CA GLN A 3 -1.33 -21.39 35.19
C GLN A 3 -1.31 -20.18 34.24
N PRO A 4 -1.92 -20.29 33.04
CA PRO A 4 -2.09 -19.14 32.17
C PRO A 4 -3.08 -18.13 32.79
N PRO A 5 -2.90 -16.82 32.55
CA PRO A 5 -3.80 -15.82 33.10
C PRO A 5 -5.19 -15.96 32.49
N VAL A 6 -6.20 -15.94 33.36
CA VAL A 6 -7.61 -15.92 33.00
C VAL A 6 -7.91 -14.60 32.30
N VAL A 7 -8.20 -14.67 31.00
CA VAL A 7 -8.72 -13.54 30.22
C VAL A 7 -10.18 -13.36 30.63
N VAL A 8 -10.48 -12.24 31.29
CA VAL A 8 -11.86 -11.80 31.53
C VAL A 8 -12.45 -11.32 30.20
N PRO A 9 -13.64 -11.79 29.78
CA PRO A 9 -14.27 -11.29 28.57
C PRO A 9 -14.65 -9.83 28.78
N THR A 10 -14.04 -8.91 28.04
CA THR A 10 -14.51 -7.53 27.95
C THR A 10 -15.70 -7.52 27.00
N ASP A 11 -16.79 -6.91 27.45
CA ASP A 11 -18.09 -6.84 26.79
C ASP A 11 -18.01 -6.64 25.26
N GLN A 12 -18.65 -7.56 24.55
CA GLN A 12 -18.89 -7.50 23.12
C GLN A 12 -20.14 -6.67 22.86
N LEU A 13 -20.01 -5.34 22.85
CA LEU A 13 -20.93 -4.45 22.15
C LEU A 13 -20.18 -3.12 21.88
N ASP A 14 -20.14 -2.68 20.61
CA ASP A 14 -19.75 -1.34 20.11
C ASP A 14 -18.29 -0.93 19.80
N LYS A 15 -17.28 -1.83 19.82
CA LYS A 15 -15.91 -1.45 19.38
C LYS A 15 -15.80 -0.96 17.92
N GLY A 16 -16.64 -1.47 17.02
CA GLY A 16 -16.58 -1.12 15.60
C GLY A 16 -17.16 0.27 15.26
N THR A 17 -18.19 0.69 15.98
CA THR A 17 -18.85 2.00 15.81
C THR A 17 -17.95 3.12 16.37
N ASP A 18 -17.34 2.88 17.53
CA ASP A 18 -16.42 3.81 18.20
C ASP A 18 -15.11 4.03 17.43
N LEU A 19 -14.52 2.95 16.89
CA LEU A 19 -13.33 3.04 16.04
C LEU A 19 -13.63 3.83 14.74
N ARG A 20 -14.74 3.51 14.08
CA ARG A 20 -15.19 4.22 12.87
C ARG A 20 -15.36 5.72 13.12
N GLN A 21 -16.02 6.08 14.20
CA GLN A 21 -16.24 7.48 14.58
C GLN A 21 -14.92 8.19 14.89
N THR A 22 -14.02 7.54 15.64
CA THR A 22 -12.70 8.07 15.95
C THR A 22 -11.87 8.35 14.70
N LEU A 23 -11.78 7.38 13.79
CA LEU A 23 -11.00 7.53 12.55
C LEU A 23 -11.60 8.55 11.58
N SER A 24 -12.93 8.72 11.59
CA SER A 24 -13.61 9.75 10.79
C SER A 24 -13.19 11.18 11.15
N CYS A 25 -12.67 11.40 12.36
CA CYS A 25 -12.09 12.67 12.79
C CYS A 25 -10.58 12.74 12.53
N LEU A 26 -9.85 11.64 12.76
CA LEU A 26 -8.40 11.61 12.69
C LEU A 26 -7.85 11.75 11.26
N ILE A 27 -8.45 11.07 10.28
CA ILE A 27 -7.97 11.11 8.89
C ILE A 27 -8.10 12.54 8.30
N PRO A 28 -9.25 13.24 8.39
CA PRO A 28 -9.33 14.63 7.92
C PRO A 28 -8.37 15.57 8.65
N THR A 29 -8.15 15.35 9.96
CA THR A 29 -7.19 16.13 10.74
C THR A 29 -5.77 15.94 10.21
N PHE A 30 -5.38 14.70 9.93
CA PHE A 30 -4.10 14.36 9.32
C PHE A 30 -3.92 15.00 7.94
N LEU A 31 -4.90 14.83 7.04
CA LEU A 31 -4.85 15.39 5.68
C LEU A 31 -4.76 16.92 5.67
N ASN A 32 -5.51 17.58 6.56
CA ASN A 32 -5.44 19.03 6.73
C ASN A 32 -4.06 19.46 7.26
N ALA A 33 -3.49 18.72 8.22
CA ALA A 33 -2.19 19.05 8.82
C ALA A 33 -1.02 18.96 7.82
N ILE A 34 -1.12 18.09 6.80
CA ILE A 34 -0.14 18.02 5.71
C ILE A 34 -0.47 18.95 4.53
N ASN A 35 -1.54 19.75 4.62
CA ASN A 35 -2.06 20.57 3.54
C ASN A 35 -2.32 19.75 2.27
N TYR A 36 -2.98 18.61 2.42
CA TYR A 36 -3.28 17.72 1.31
C TYR A 36 -4.09 18.45 0.22
N VAL A 37 -3.67 18.26 -1.03
CA VAL A 37 -4.36 18.71 -2.23
C VAL A 37 -4.54 17.50 -3.12
N SER A 38 -5.77 17.25 -3.55
CA SER A 38 -6.05 16.14 -4.48
C SER A 38 -5.27 16.35 -5.78
N PRO A 39 -4.43 15.40 -6.20
CA PRO A 39 -3.74 15.45 -7.48
C PRO A 39 -4.72 15.45 -8.67
N PRO A 40 -4.33 15.98 -9.83
CA PRO A 40 -5.09 15.78 -11.05
C PRO A 40 -5.15 14.29 -11.44
N GLU A 41 -6.21 13.91 -12.15
CA GLU A 41 -6.35 12.56 -12.70
C GLU A 41 -5.20 12.24 -13.67
N VAL A 42 -4.64 11.04 -13.56
CA VAL A 42 -3.52 10.57 -14.37
C VAL A 42 -4.01 9.58 -15.43
N ASP A 43 -3.77 9.86 -16.72
CA ASP A 43 -3.99 8.86 -17.78
C ASP A 43 -2.90 7.80 -17.72
N SER A 44 -3.24 6.65 -17.12
CA SER A 44 -2.33 5.52 -16.93
C SER A 44 -2.41 4.47 -18.03
N LYS A 45 -3.16 4.70 -19.12
CA LYS A 45 -3.41 3.68 -20.15
C LYS A 45 -2.14 3.20 -20.84
N ALA A 46 -1.25 4.13 -21.22
CA ALA A 46 0.02 3.79 -21.86
C ALA A 46 0.94 3.01 -20.91
N LEU A 47 1.01 3.43 -19.64
CA LEU A 47 1.77 2.76 -18.59
C LEU A 47 1.26 1.35 -18.34
N ARG A 48 -0.07 1.15 -18.24
CA ARG A 48 -0.70 -0.16 -18.07
C ARG A 48 -0.30 -1.15 -19.16
N ILE A 49 -0.39 -0.72 -20.43
CA ILE A 49 0.01 -1.55 -21.57
C ILE A 49 1.49 -1.91 -21.49
N ALA A 50 2.35 -0.95 -21.17
CA ALA A 50 3.79 -1.16 -21.11
C ALA A 50 4.22 -2.05 -19.93
N LEU A 51 3.57 -1.95 -18.77
CA LEU A 51 3.79 -2.83 -17.63
C LEU A 51 3.47 -4.28 -17.98
N LEU A 52 2.30 -4.53 -18.58
CA LEU A 52 1.88 -5.88 -19.00
C LEU A 52 2.83 -6.46 -20.05
N ASP A 53 3.17 -5.68 -21.09
CA ASP A 53 4.12 -6.09 -22.13
C ASP A 53 5.50 -6.43 -21.55
N ARG A 54 6.00 -5.64 -20.58
CA ARG A 54 7.28 -5.93 -19.94
C ARG A 54 7.22 -7.16 -19.03
N ALA A 55 6.17 -7.32 -18.24
CA ALA A 55 6.02 -8.47 -17.36
C ALA A 55 5.93 -9.79 -18.15
N VAL A 56 5.15 -9.82 -19.23
CA VAL A 56 5.02 -11.00 -20.11
C VAL A 56 6.37 -11.37 -20.73
N ARG A 57 7.17 -10.39 -21.18
CA ARG A 57 8.53 -10.66 -21.68
C ARG A 57 9.48 -11.20 -20.62
N SER A 58 9.20 -10.94 -19.34
CA SER A 58 9.93 -11.48 -18.20
C SER A 58 9.34 -12.81 -17.68
N GLY A 59 8.31 -13.34 -18.33
CA GLY A 59 7.65 -14.60 -17.94
C GLY A 59 6.69 -14.45 -16.75
N VAL A 60 6.33 -13.23 -16.37
CA VAL A 60 5.34 -12.96 -15.32
C VAL A 60 4.02 -12.61 -15.99
N HIS A 61 2.97 -13.37 -15.65
CA HIS A 61 1.64 -13.20 -16.21
C HIS A 61 0.70 -12.59 -15.17
N LEU A 62 -0.24 -11.77 -15.66
CA LEU A 62 -1.34 -11.29 -14.85
C LEU A 62 -2.45 -12.33 -14.90
N GLU A 63 -2.68 -13.00 -13.78
CA GLU A 63 -3.77 -13.97 -13.64
C GLU A 63 -5.13 -13.28 -13.54
N THR A 64 -6.20 -14.04 -13.82
CA THR A 64 -7.58 -13.50 -13.86
C THR A 64 -8.24 -13.40 -12.49
N ASP A 65 -7.60 -13.89 -11.43
CA ASP A 65 -8.15 -13.82 -10.07
C ASP A 65 -8.05 -12.40 -9.50
N ASP A 66 -8.98 -12.06 -8.62
CA ASP A 66 -9.11 -10.72 -8.05
C ASP A 66 -7.85 -10.28 -7.28
N ALA A 67 -7.14 -11.21 -6.63
CA ALA A 67 -5.92 -10.88 -5.88
C ALA A 67 -4.78 -10.48 -6.82
N SER A 68 -4.59 -11.21 -7.92
CA SER A 68 -3.61 -10.87 -8.94
C SER A 68 -3.92 -9.53 -9.63
N GLN A 69 -5.19 -9.28 -9.95
CA GLN A 69 -5.63 -7.98 -10.49
C GLN A 69 -5.37 -6.85 -9.50
N MET A 70 -5.71 -7.04 -8.22
CA MET A 70 -5.49 -6.04 -7.18
C MET A 70 -4.02 -5.66 -7.02
N ARG A 71 -3.09 -6.64 -7.03
CA ARG A 71 -1.64 -6.36 -6.94
C ARG A 71 -1.13 -5.59 -8.15
N PHE A 72 -1.63 -5.91 -9.34
CA PHE A 72 -1.28 -5.20 -10.56
C PHE A 72 -1.80 -3.77 -10.53
N GLU A 73 -3.07 -3.55 -10.17
CA GLU A 73 -3.63 -2.20 -10.04
C GLU A 73 -2.89 -1.39 -8.98
N ALA A 74 -2.51 -2.00 -7.86
CA ALA A 74 -1.72 -1.32 -6.83
C ALA A 74 -0.34 -0.89 -7.38
N GLY A 75 0.37 -1.77 -8.10
CA GLY A 75 1.64 -1.40 -8.75
C GLY A 75 1.50 -0.31 -9.81
N LEU A 76 0.42 -0.36 -10.60
CA LEU A 76 0.07 0.67 -11.57
C LEU A 76 -0.21 2.02 -10.90
N ALA A 77 -1.04 2.03 -9.86
CA ALA A 77 -1.41 3.23 -9.11
C ALA A 77 -0.19 3.86 -8.44
N VAL A 78 0.70 3.06 -7.84
CA VAL A 78 1.95 3.57 -7.27
C VAL A 78 2.77 4.29 -8.34
N ALA A 79 3.00 3.68 -9.50
CA ALA A 79 3.79 4.31 -10.56
C ALA A 79 3.11 5.54 -11.19
N ALA A 80 1.80 5.50 -11.42
CA ALA A 80 1.06 6.57 -12.09
C ALA A 80 0.77 7.75 -11.15
N GLU A 81 0.24 7.47 -9.97
CA GLU A 81 -0.32 8.47 -9.06
C GLU A 81 0.75 9.04 -8.13
N MET A 82 1.69 8.23 -7.65
CA MET A 82 2.75 8.67 -6.72
C MET A 82 3.97 9.23 -7.45
N TYR A 83 4.20 8.83 -8.70
CA TYR A 83 5.33 9.34 -9.51
C TYR A 83 4.85 10.00 -10.81
N PRO A 84 3.92 10.98 -10.76
CA PRO A 84 3.29 11.54 -11.95
C PRO A 84 4.25 12.40 -12.79
N LEU A 85 5.37 12.84 -12.21
CA LEU A 85 6.37 13.67 -12.87
C LEU A 85 7.50 12.86 -13.51
N HIS A 86 7.45 11.53 -13.40
CA HIS A 86 8.51 10.66 -13.92
C HIS A 86 8.30 10.33 -15.39
N PRO A 87 9.39 10.21 -16.19
CA PRO A 87 9.30 9.65 -17.52
C PRO A 87 8.69 8.25 -17.52
N LEU A 88 7.94 7.91 -18.57
CA LEU A 88 7.24 6.63 -18.71
C LEU A 88 8.13 5.41 -18.42
N GLU A 89 9.37 5.38 -18.91
CA GLU A 89 10.31 4.27 -18.67
C GLU A 89 10.67 4.08 -17.19
N ILE A 90 10.70 5.17 -16.40
CA ILE A 90 10.96 5.10 -14.97
C ILE A 90 9.69 4.69 -14.22
N GLN A 91 8.52 5.18 -14.64
CA GLN A 91 7.23 4.70 -14.12
C GLN A 91 7.04 3.20 -14.36
N ILE A 92 7.42 2.68 -15.54
CA ILE A 92 7.40 1.23 -15.81
C ILE A 92 8.32 0.48 -14.84
N HIS A 93 9.53 0.98 -14.61
CA HIS A 93 10.46 0.36 -13.66
C HIS A 93 9.89 0.33 -12.23
N ILE A 94 9.32 1.43 -11.77
CA ILE A 94 8.68 1.54 -10.45
C ILE A 94 7.46 0.60 -10.36
N GLY A 95 6.60 0.59 -11.38
CA GLY A 95 5.39 -0.22 -11.37
C GLY A 95 5.69 -1.72 -11.37
N LEU A 96 6.70 -2.17 -12.13
CA LEU A 96 7.14 -3.57 -12.07
C LEU A 96 7.77 -3.91 -10.73
N PHE A 97 8.62 -3.03 -10.18
CA PHE A 97 9.20 -3.22 -8.85
C PHE A 97 8.10 -3.44 -7.81
N THR A 98 7.12 -2.54 -7.77
CA THR A 98 6.06 -2.56 -6.78
C THR A 98 5.10 -3.71 -6.99
N TRP A 99 4.66 -3.97 -8.22
CA TRP A 99 3.77 -5.08 -8.51
C TRP A 99 4.39 -6.42 -8.12
N PHE A 100 5.65 -6.68 -8.51
CA PHE A 100 6.34 -7.91 -8.14
C PHE A 100 6.62 -7.98 -6.63
N GLY A 101 6.93 -6.84 -6.00
CA GLY A 101 7.06 -6.73 -4.56
C GLY A 101 5.79 -7.17 -3.82
N PHE A 102 4.61 -6.72 -4.26
CA PHE A 102 3.33 -7.15 -3.67
C PHE A 102 3.04 -8.63 -3.87
N ILE A 103 3.42 -9.22 -5.01
CA ILE A 103 3.32 -10.67 -5.19
C ILE A 103 4.24 -11.39 -4.20
N ILE A 104 5.48 -10.91 -4.02
CA ILE A 104 6.44 -11.48 -3.07
C ILE A 104 5.90 -11.42 -1.63
N ASP A 105 5.29 -10.28 -1.26
CA ASP A 105 4.74 -10.05 0.08
C ASP A 105 3.60 -11.01 0.39
N ASP A 106 2.59 -11.04 -0.48
CA ASP A 106 1.38 -11.83 -0.27
C ASP A 106 1.62 -13.34 -0.40
N MET A 107 2.59 -13.75 -1.22
CA MET A 107 2.90 -15.16 -1.49
C MET A 107 4.16 -15.63 -0.74
N ASN A 108 4.60 -14.91 0.30
CA ASN A 108 5.85 -15.19 1.00
C ASN A 108 5.93 -16.62 1.56
N ALA A 109 4.81 -17.17 2.06
CA ALA A 109 4.72 -18.54 2.57
C ALA A 109 4.91 -19.59 1.46
N GLU A 110 4.43 -19.29 0.25
CA GLU A 110 4.54 -20.18 -0.91
C GLU A 110 5.93 -20.12 -1.53
N LEU A 111 6.55 -18.93 -1.56
CA LEU A 111 7.92 -18.72 -2.02
C LEU A 111 8.94 -19.29 -1.03
N GLY A 112 8.65 -19.23 0.26
CA GLY A 112 9.32 -20.01 1.31
C GLY A 112 10.86 -19.91 1.26
N PRO A 113 11.57 -21.06 1.17
CA PRO A 113 13.04 -21.10 1.14
C PRO A 113 13.69 -20.31 0.00
N ASP A 114 12.95 -20.01 -1.07
CA ASP A 114 13.52 -19.26 -2.20
C ASP A 114 13.76 -17.79 -1.85
N LEU A 115 13.00 -17.23 -0.91
CA LEU A 115 13.25 -15.89 -0.38
C LEU A 115 14.53 -15.86 0.47
N GLU A 116 14.77 -16.90 1.28
CA GLU A 116 16.00 -17.02 2.09
C GLU A 116 17.27 -17.03 1.23
N GLN A 117 17.19 -17.67 0.06
CA GLN A 117 18.33 -17.81 -0.87
C GLN A 117 18.40 -16.71 -1.93
N PHE A 118 17.39 -15.84 -2.02
CA PHE A 118 17.29 -14.82 -3.07
C PHE A 118 18.57 -13.97 -3.17
N GLN A 119 19.02 -13.43 -2.04
CA GLN A 119 20.19 -12.56 -2.01
C GLN A 119 21.48 -13.30 -2.35
N THR A 120 21.65 -14.53 -1.84
CA THR A 120 22.82 -15.37 -2.12
C THR A 120 22.93 -15.62 -3.62
N ARG A 121 21.84 -16.05 -4.25
CA ARG A 121 21.78 -16.28 -5.70
C ARG A 121 22.08 -15.01 -6.48
N LEU A 122 21.51 -13.87 -6.07
CA LEU A 122 21.76 -12.58 -6.70
C LEU A 122 23.25 -12.19 -6.66
N LEU A 123 23.92 -12.39 -5.53
CA LEU A 123 25.34 -12.07 -5.35
C LEU A 123 26.26 -13.03 -6.12
N MET A 124 25.91 -14.30 -6.19
CA MET A 124 26.65 -15.31 -6.94
C MET A 124 26.39 -15.25 -8.47
N GLY A 125 25.44 -14.42 -8.90
CA GLY A 125 25.04 -14.35 -10.31
C GLY A 125 24.25 -15.57 -10.79
N GLU A 126 23.65 -16.31 -9.87
CA GLU A 126 22.83 -17.48 -10.15
C GLU A 126 21.42 -17.06 -10.58
N GLN A 127 20.74 -17.93 -11.34
CA GLN A 127 19.34 -17.71 -11.69
C GLN A 127 18.44 -17.89 -10.47
N GLN A 128 17.42 -17.03 -10.38
CA GLN A 128 16.34 -17.23 -9.42
C GLN A 128 15.43 -18.38 -9.90
N PRO A 129 14.83 -19.14 -8.98
CA PRO A 129 14.13 -20.38 -9.30
C PRO A 129 12.77 -20.17 -9.99
N SER A 130 12.14 -19.00 -9.81
CA SER A 130 10.86 -18.66 -10.44
C SER A 130 11.01 -17.47 -11.38
N ALA A 131 10.13 -17.39 -12.39
CA ALA A 131 10.08 -16.26 -13.32
C ALA A 131 9.84 -14.94 -12.58
N LEU A 132 8.99 -14.94 -11.54
CA LEU A 132 8.74 -13.78 -10.69
C LEU A 132 10.02 -13.27 -10.00
N LEU A 133 10.72 -14.16 -9.28
CA LEU A 133 11.92 -13.77 -8.55
C LEU A 133 13.04 -13.36 -9.51
N GLN A 134 13.14 -14.02 -10.67
CA GLN A 134 14.10 -13.64 -11.71
C GLN A 134 13.76 -12.25 -12.27
N ALA A 135 12.50 -11.99 -12.58
CA ALA A 135 12.04 -10.68 -13.05
C ALA A 135 12.30 -9.58 -12.01
N PHE A 136 12.04 -9.84 -10.73
CA PHE A 136 12.35 -8.91 -9.65
C PHE A 136 13.86 -8.63 -9.55
N ALA A 137 14.70 -9.68 -9.58
CA ALA A 137 16.15 -9.53 -9.60
C ALA A 137 16.65 -8.68 -10.78
N ASP A 138 16.03 -8.83 -11.96
CA ASP A 138 16.40 -8.04 -13.14
C ASP A 138 15.91 -6.60 -13.06
N VAL A 139 14.75 -6.35 -12.44
CA VAL A 139 14.32 -4.99 -12.05
C VAL A 139 15.38 -4.35 -11.14
N LEU A 140 15.82 -5.03 -10.07
CA LEU A 140 16.86 -4.53 -9.16
C LEU A 140 18.15 -4.16 -9.89
N LYS A 141 18.63 -5.03 -10.79
CA LYS A 141 19.84 -4.76 -11.61
C LYS A 141 19.66 -3.55 -12.53
N SER A 142 18.44 -3.31 -13.02
CA SER A 142 18.15 -2.21 -13.93
C SER A 142 18.11 -0.83 -13.25
N THR A 143 17.99 -0.77 -11.92
CA THR A 143 17.90 0.48 -11.13
C THR A 143 18.99 1.50 -11.47
N LYS A 144 20.25 1.06 -11.64
CA LYS A 144 21.39 1.94 -12.01
C LYS A 144 21.22 2.66 -13.35
N LYS A 145 20.31 2.19 -14.21
CA LYS A 145 19.95 2.87 -15.47
C LYS A 145 19.31 4.23 -15.19
N TYR A 146 18.55 4.36 -14.11
CA TYR A 146 17.70 5.52 -13.83
C TYR A 146 18.21 6.39 -12.67
N TYR A 147 18.93 5.81 -11.72
CA TYR A 147 19.36 6.50 -10.49
C TYR A 147 20.88 6.62 -10.43
N ASP A 148 21.37 7.60 -9.64
CA ASP A 148 22.78 7.72 -9.29
C ASP A 148 23.31 6.38 -8.72
N PRO A 149 24.55 5.95 -8.98
CA PRO A 149 25.03 4.65 -8.53
C PRO A 149 24.92 4.42 -7.02
N ILE A 150 25.12 5.44 -6.18
CA ILE A 150 24.99 5.32 -4.73
C ILE A 150 23.51 5.20 -4.35
N VAL A 151 22.66 6.02 -4.96
CA VAL A 151 21.19 5.99 -4.73
C VAL A 151 20.60 4.67 -5.20
N ALA A 152 21.02 4.15 -6.36
CA ALA A 152 20.63 2.85 -6.87
C ALA A 152 21.03 1.72 -5.90
N ASN A 153 22.21 1.80 -5.30
CA ASN A 153 22.62 0.84 -4.27
C ASN A 153 21.73 0.93 -3.03
N LEU A 154 21.35 2.14 -2.58
CA LEU A 154 20.42 2.30 -1.46
C LEU A 154 19.04 1.69 -1.74
N ILE A 155 18.49 1.91 -2.95
CA ILE A 155 17.25 1.26 -3.41
C ILE A 155 17.39 -0.26 -3.36
N VAL A 156 18.46 -0.81 -3.94
CA VAL A 156 18.69 -2.26 -3.97
C VAL A 156 18.86 -2.82 -2.55
N LEU A 157 19.62 -2.14 -1.67
CA LEU A 157 19.79 -2.57 -0.28
C LEU A 157 18.45 -2.62 0.47
N SER A 158 17.60 -1.60 0.31
CA SER A 158 16.27 -1.57 0.93
C SER A 158 15.36 -2.67 0.37
N ALA A 159 15.39 -2.92 -0.95
CA ALA A 159 14.65 -4.01 -1.57
C ALA A 159 15.10 -5.41 -1.12
N LEU A 160 16.41 -5.61 -0.95
CA LEU A 160 16.93 -6.87 -0.40
C LEU A 160 16.50 -7.05 1.05
N ALA A 161 16.55 -5.99 1.86
CA ALA A 161 16.05 -6.02 3.23
C ALA A 161 14.55 -6.36 3.31
N PHE A 162 13.75 -5.89 2.35
CA PHE A 162 12.34 -6.26 2.22
C PHE A 162 12.13 -7.75 1.90
N VAL A 163 12.85 -8.30 0.92
CA VAL A 163 12.81 -9.74 0.62
C VAL A 163 13.23 -10.57 1.83
N ASN A 164 14.27 -10.13 2.54
CA ASN A 164 14.72 -10.77 3.76
C ASN A 164 13.71 -10.64 4.91
N SER A 165 12.97 -9.54 4.99
CA SER A 165 11.88 -9.37 5.98
C SER A 165 10.76 -10.36 5.72
N ASN A 166 10.36 -10.54 4.45
CA ASN A 166 9.40 -11.56 4.03
C ASN A 166 9.87 -12.99 4.37
N ALA A 167 11.16 -13.28 4.18
CA ALA A 167 11.76 -14.56 4.62
C ALA A 167 11.76 -14.72 6.15
N ILE A 168 11.91 -13.63 6.91
CA ILE A 168 11.81 -13.66 8.39
C ILE A 168 10.36 -13.88 8.83
N GLU A 169 9.39 -13.26 8.14
CA GLU A 169 7.99 -13.25 8.55
C GLU A 169 7.38 -14.65 8.61
N ILE A 170 7.80 -15.55 7.71
CA ILE A 170 7.32 -16.93 7.64
C ILE A 170 7.96 -17.86 8.69
N ARG A 171 8.95 -17.36 9.45
CA ARG A 171 9.68 -18.19 10.42
C ARG A 171 8.90 -18.33 11.73
N PRO A 172 8.79 -19.54 12.30
CA PRO A 172 8.17 -19.73 13.61
C PRO A 172 8.79 -18.85 14.70
N GLN A 173 10.10 -18.59 14.62
CA GLN A 173 10.80 -17.74 15.59
C GLN A 173 10.26 -16.31 15.62
N TYR A 174 9.92 -15.75 14.46
CA TYR A 174 9.37 -14.40 14.36
C TYR A 174 7.99 -14.31 15.04
N HIS A 175 7.16 -15.34 14.88
CA HIS A 175 5.85 -15.42 15.54
C HIS A 175 5.90 -15.56 17.07
N THR A 176 7.05 -15.97 17.60
CA THR A 176 7.27 -16.15 19.05
C THR A 176 7.99 -14.97 19.71
N ILE A 177 8.26 -13.89 18.97
CA ILE A 177 8.90 -12.70 19.54
C ILE A 177 7.99 -12.11 20.64
N VAL A 178 8.55 -11.98 21.84
CA VAL A 178 7.88 -11.36 22.98
C VAL A 178 8.15 -9.87 22.96
N LEU A 179 7.09 -9.07 22.85
CA LEU A 179 7.17 -7.61 22.92
C LEU A 179 7.08 -7.15 24.37
N SER A 180 7.99 -6.27 24.76
CA SER A 180 8.05 -5.60 26.06
C SER A 180 8.53 -4.15 25.93
N LYS A 181 8.52 -3.41 27.05
CA LYS A 181 9.04 -2.02 27.10
C LYS A 181 10.53 -1.92 26.73
N GLU A 182 11.30 -2.99 26.94
CA GLU A 182 12.70 -3.07 26.54
C GLU A 182 12.87 -3.25 25.01
N THR A 183 11.80 -3.62 24.30
CA THR A 183 11.79 -3.82 22.83
C THR A 183 11.20 -2.63 22.07
N VAL A 184 11.06 -1.46 22.70
CA VAL A 184 10.33 -0.29 22.14
C VAL A 184 10.77 0.13 20.72
N SER A 185 12.04 -0.09 20.35
CA SER A 185 12.56 0.26 19.02
C SER A 185 12.33 -0.82 17.96
N TRP A 186 12.04 -2.06 18.38
CA TRP A 186 11.89 -3.20 17.48
C TRP A 186 10.72 -3.05 16.49
N PRO A 187 9.51 -2.63 16.91
CA PRO A 187 8.39 -2.46 15.98
C PRO A 187 8.72 -1.55 14.80
N TYR A 188 9.27 -0.36 15.05
CA TYR A 188 9.64 0.56 13.97
C TYR A 188 10.84 0.05 13.16
N TYR A 189 11.83 -0.56 13.79
CA TYR A 189 12.97 -1.15 13.08
C TYR A 189 12.54 -2.19 12.05
N PHE A 190 11.61 -3.09 12.42
CA PHE A 190 11.12 -4.10 11.50
C PHE A 190 10.19 -3.49 10.45
N ARG A 191 9.32 -2.55 10.85
CA ARG A 191 8.43 -1.79 9.95
C ARG A 191 9.20 -1.06 8.85
N ASP A 192 10.39 -0.55 9.16
CA ASP A 192 11.30 0.10 8.22
C ASP A 192 11.83 -0.87 7.15
N LYS A 193 11.99 -2.16 7.46
CA LYS A 193 12.49 -3.15 6.50
C LYS A 193 11.39 -3.77 5.65
N GLU A 194 10.22 -4.03 6.22
CA GLU A 194 9.05 -4.52 5.47
C GLU A 194 8.36 -3.42 4.65
N GLY A 195 8.54 -2.14 5.03
CA GLY A 195 7.83 -1.00 4.45
C GLY A 195 8.35 -0.41 3.16
N LEU A 196 9.58 -0.74 2.76
CA LEU A 196 10.29 -0.12 1.63
C LEU A 196 10.33 1.44 1.64
N PRO A 197 10.40 2.13 2.80
CA PRO A 197 10.36 3.60 2.85
C PRO A 197 11.51 4.25 2.07
N GLU A 198 12.70 3.65 2.13
CA GLU A 198 13.88 4.12 1.42
C GLU A 198 13.73 3.96 -0.10
N VAL A 199 13.22 2.82 -0.58
CA VAL A 199 12.97 2.62 -2.01
C VAL A 199 12.04 3.72 -2.54
N TYR A 200 10.90 3.92 -1.88
CA TYR A 200 9.91 4.88 -2.36
C TYR A 200 10.38 6.33 -2.24
N THR A 201 11.21 6.63 -1.23
CA THR A 201 11.91 7.92 -1.08
C THR A 201 12.87 8.15 -2.24
N TYR A 202 13.76 7.21 -2.52
CA TYR A 202 14.80 7.38 -3.54
C TYR A 202 14.26 7.30 -4.96
N PHE A 203 13.17 6.57 -5.17
CA PHE A 203 12.43 6.61 -6.43
C PHE A 203 11.99 8.02 -6.82
N CYS A 204 11.79 8.94 -5.87
CA CYS A 204 11.48 10.34 -6.20
C CYS A 204 12.58 11.00 -7.04
N PHE A 205 13.86 10.67 -6.85
CA PHE A 205 14.98 11.49 -7.34
C PHE A 205 15.83 10.73 -8.37
N TYR A 206 15.37 10.70 -9.62
CA TYR A 206 16.10 10.07 -10.73
C TYR A 206 17.19 10.98 -11.32
N LYS A 207 18.30 10.38 -11.75
CA LYS A 207 19.58 11.09 -11.97
C LYS A 207 19.56 12.15 -13.06
N GLU A 208 18.68 12.00 -14.05
CA GLU A 208 18.57 12.94 -15.17
C GLU A 208 18.04 14.31 -14.71
N THR A 209 17.11 14.32 -13.75
CA THR A 209 16.47 15.53 -13.24
C THR A 209 17.00 15.93 -11.85
N CYS A 210 17.49 14.97 -11.07
CA CYS A 210 17.96 15.17 -9.70
C CYS A 210 19.40 14.64 -9.51
N PRO A 211 20.41 15.19 -10.21
CA PRO A 211 21.78 14.67 -10.14
C PRO A 211 22.50 14.94 -8.81
N ASP A 212 22.16 16.03 -8.12
CA ASP A 212 22.77 16.38 -6.83
C ASP A 212 22.08 15.64 -5.68
N ILE A 213 22.75 14.63 -5.14
CA ILE A 213 22.26 13.83 -4.02
C ILE A 213 22.27 14.59 -2.69
N ALA A 214 23.10 15.63 -2.55
CA ALA A 214 23.15 16.44 -1.34
C ALA A 214 21.87 17.24 -1.12
N CYS A 215 21.10 17.49 -2.19
CA CYS A 215 19.82 18.20 -2.10
C CYS A 215 18.72 17.42 -1.39
N PHE A 216 18.74 16.08 -1.42
CA PHE A 216 17.64 15.27 -0.86
C PHE A 216 18.06 14.23 0.17
N LEU A 217 19.31 13.76 0.19
CA LEU A 217 19.75 12.76 1.18
C LEU A 217 19.46 13.17 2.63
N PRO A 218 19.64 14.43 3.06
CA PRO A 218 19.28 14.83 4.43
C PRO A 218 17.77 14.73 4.73
N ALA A 219 16.91 14.81 3.71
CA ALA A 219 15.46 14.68 3.85
C ALA A 219 14.99 13.22 3.87
N ALA A 220 15.80 12.28 3.36
CA ALA A 220 15.40 10.89 3.17
C ALA A 220 14.87 10.19 4.44
N PRO A 221 15.48 10.36 5.64
CA PRO A 221 14.94 9.75 6.86
C PRO A 221 13.53 10.26 7.24
N GLU A 222 13.29 11.55 7.05
CA GLU A 222 11.99 12.17 7.35
C GLU A 222 10.94 11.78 6.29
N MET A 223 11.34 11.67 5.01
CA MET A 223 10.49 11.15 3.93
C MET A 223 10.10 9.69 4.20
N GLY A 224 11.07 8.85 4.56
CA GLY A 224 10.82 7.44 4.87
C GLY A 224 9.87 7.25 6.05
N LYS A 225 10.03 8.07 7.10
CA LYS A 225 9.12 8.08 8.25
C LYS A 225 7.70 8.52 7.85
N PHE A 226 7.58 9.55 7.03
CA PHE A 226 6.28 9.95 6.47
C PHE A 226 5.62 8.81 5.71
N ILE A 227 6.36 8.11 4.85
CA ILE A 227 5.85 7.01 4.02
C ILE A 227 5.29 5.88 4.89
N ASN A 228 6.11 5.34 5.81
CA ASN A 228 5.68 4.22 6.65
C ASN A 228 4.46 4.57 7.50
N LEU A 229 4.53 5.69 8.23
CA LEU A 229 3.47 6.03 9.16
C LEU A 229 2.19 6.46 8.44
N THR A 230 2.28 7.13 7.28
CA THR A 230 1.08 7.44 6.47
C THR A 230 0.39 6.15 6.02
N ASN A 231 1.14 5.12 5.62
CA ASN A 231 0.56 3.81 5.33
C ASN A 231 -0.18 3.26 6.55
N ASP A 232 0.51 3.17 7.70
CA ASP A 232 -0.06 2.62 8.93
C ASP A 232 -1.32 3.39 9.38
N ILE A 233 -1.36 4.72 9.17
CA ILE A 233 -2.51 5.56 9.50
C ILE A 233 -3.70 5.27 8.58
N LEU A 234 -3.47 5.26 7.26
CA LEU A 234 -4.53 5.13 6.27
C LEU A 234 -5.01 3.67 6.11
N SER A 235 -4.17 2.69 6.43
CA SER A 235 -4.52 1.27 6.44
C SER A 235 -5.16 0.79 7.73
N PHE A 236 -4.99 1.50 8.86
CA PHE A 236 -5.42 1.03 10.17
C PHE A 236 -6.88 0.55 10.21
N TYR A 237 -7.81 1.27 9.59
CA TYR A 237 -9.23 0.87 9.59
C TYR A 237 -9.46 -0.49 8.92
N LYS A 238 -8.87 -0.70 7.73
CA LYS A 238 -9.07 -1.95 6.98
C LYS A 238 -8.38 -3.12 7.69
N GLU A 239 -7.22 -2.88 8.30
CA GLU A 239 -6.47 -3.87 9.08
C GLU A 239 -7.25 -4.28 10.34
N GLU A 240 -7.79 -3.32 11.10
CA GLU A 240 -8.66 -3.60 12.26
C GLU A 240 -9.91 -4.41 11.86
N ARG A 241 -10.51 -4.08 10.70
CA ARG A 241 -11.67 -4.80 10.16
C ARG A 241 -11.33 -6.22 9.69
N ALA A 242 -10.09 -6.44 9.24
CA ALA A 242 -9.57 -7.74 8.88
C ALA A 242 -9.11 -8.56 10.12
N GLY A 243 -9.01 -7.93 11.30
CA GLY A 243 -8.49 -8.55 12.51
C GLY A 243 -6.97 -8.67 12.52
N GLU A 244 -6.27 -7.85 11.74
CA GLU A 244 -4.82 -7.82 11.63
C GLU A 244 -4.20 -7.10 12.83
N VAL A 245 -3.65 -7.88 13.76
CA VAL A 245 -3.06 -7.36 15.02
C VAL A 245 -1.52 -7.33 14.99
N ARG A 246 -0.92 -7.52 13.81
CA ARG A 246 0.54 -7.63 13.64
C ARG A 246 1.17 -6.47 12.88
N ASN A 247 0.41 -5.40 12.66
CA ASN A 247 0.91 -4.15 12.12
C ASN A 247 1.78 -3.39 13.15
N TYR A 248 2.41 -2.31 12.67
CA TYR A 248 3.25 -1.45 13.49
C TYR A 248 2.52 -0.89 14.72
N ILE A 249 1.29 -0.39 14.54
CA ILE A 249 0.52 0.26 15.60
C ILE A 249 0.27 -0.69 16.78
N HIS A 250 -0.15 -1.93 16.50
CA HIS A 250 -0.36 -2.95 17.55
C HIS A 250 0.94 -3.41 18.19
N LYS A 251 1.98 -3.68 17.38
CA LYS A 251 3.31 -4.06 17.90
C LYS A 251 3.83 -2.98 18.85
N GLN A 252 3.73 -1.70 18.48
CA GLN A 252 4.16 -0.57 19.29
C GLN A 252 3.31 -0.40 20.55
N ALA A 253 1.99 -0.59 20.44
CA ALA A 253 1.05 -0.53 21.57
C ALA A 253 1.40 -1.58 22.64
N LEU A 254 1.73 -2.80 22.20
CA LEU A 254 2.20 -3.88 23.09
C LEU A 254 3.53 -3.53 23.76
N SER A 255 4.51 -3.04 23.00
CA SER A 255 5.81 -2.67 23.57
C SER A 255 5.68 -1.54 24.60
N LEU A 256 4.82 -0.53 24.37
CA LEU A 256 4.66 0.62 25.26
C LEU A 256 3.60 0.43 26.34
N ASN A 257 2.84 -0.68 26.32
CA ASN A 257 1.67 -0.90 27.18
C ASN A 257 0.65 0.26 27.08
N GLN A 258 0.34 0.65 25.84
CA GLN A 258 -0.63 1.71 25.48
C GLN A 258 -1.75 1.13 24.61
N SER A 259 -2.82 1.89 24.38
CA SER A 259 -3.86 1.49 23.42
C SER A 259 -3.39 1.72 21.97
N PRO A 260 -3.83 0.91 21.00
CA PRO A 260 -3.56 1.14 19.57
C PRO A 260 -3.96 2.54 19.10
N LEU A 261 -5.11 3.06 19.57
CA LEU A 261 -5.54 4.42 19.25
C LEU A 261 -4.58 5.50 19.75
N SER A 262 -4.02 5.35 20.96
CA SER A 262 -3.02 6.29 21.47
C SER A 262 -1.72 6.27 20.66
N ILE A 263 -1.34 5.10 20.13
CA ILE A 263 -0.20 4.97 19.23
C ILE A 263 -0.50 5.60 17.87
N LEU A 264 -1.71 5.39 17.34
CA LEU A 264 -2.15 6.00 16.09
C LEU A 264 -2.13 7.54 16.17
N ASP A 265 -2.62 8.13 17.26
CA ASP A 265 -2.55 9.58 17.50
C ASP A 265 -1.10 10.08 17.49
N SER A 266 -0.19 9.33 18.13
CA SER A 266 1.24 9.65 18.14
C SER A 266 1.85 9.53 16.74
N ALA A 267 1.49 8.49 15.99
CA ALA A 267 1.92 8.28 14.61
C ALA A 267 1.48 9.42 13.69
N ILE A 268 0.25 9.94 13.84
CA ILE A 268 -0.24 11.11 13.09
C ILE A 268 0.66 12.34 13.36
N LEU A 269 0.92 12.65 14.63
CA LEU A 269 1.77 13.78 15.00
C LEU A 269 3.18 13.62 14.43
N GLU A 270 3.76 12.43 14.55
CA GLU A 270 5.09 12.12 14.03
C GLU A 270 5.15 12.22 12.50
N THR A 271 4.12 11.77 11.80
CA THR A 271 4.00 11.84 10.34
C THR A 271 3.96 13.30 9.87
N VAL A 272 3.17 14.15 10.53
CA VAL A 272 3.08 15.58 10.22
C VAL A 272 4.41 16.28 10.46
N VAL A 273 5.11 15.96 11.55
CA VAL A 273 6.44 16.50 11.84
C VAL A 273 7.44 16.08 10.74
N ALA A 274 7.43 14.80 10.35
CA ALA A 274 8.33 14.28 9.33
C ALA A 274 8.07 14.90 7.95
N TYR A 275 6.81 15.09 7.58
CA TYR A 275 6.43 15.81 6.36
C TYR A 275 6.91 17.26 6.37
N ASN A 276 6.71 17.98 7.46
CA ASN A 276 7.11 19.38 7.56
C ASN A 276 8.64 19.54 7.54
N ARG A 277 9.38 18.62 8.18
CA ARG A 277 10.85 18.62 8.14
C ARG A 277 11.40 18.31 6.77
N SER A 278 10.90 17.28 6.09
CA SER A 278 11.32 16.97 4.71
C SER A 278 11.09 18.16 3.77
N ARG A 279 9.93 18.83 3.86
CA ARG A 279 9.67 20.07 3.12
C ARG A 279 10.62 21.22 3.48
N ALA A 280 10.92 21.41 4.76
CA ALA A 280 11.83 22.46 5.19
C ALA A 280 13.26 22.24 4.67
N ILE A 281 13.71 20.98 4.63
CA ILE A 281 15.04 20.59 4.10
C ILE A 281 15.09 20.79 2.58
N LEU A 282 14.03 20.41 1.86
CA LEU A 282 13.94 20.55 0.40
C LEU A 282 13.53 21.96 -0.05
N LYS A 283 13.36 22.91 0.86
CA LYS A 283 12.87 24.24 0.51
C LYS A 283 13.81 24.95 -0.47
N ASN A 284 13.25 25.48 -1.56
CA ASN A 284 14.00 26.17 -2.62
C ASN A 284 14.98 25.28 -3.40
N SER A 285 14.91 23.95 -3.29
CA SER A 285 15.72 23.05 -4.12
C SER A 285 14.92 22.57 -5.33
N HIS A 286 14.71 23.43 -6.33
CA HIS A 286 14.07 23.02 -7.58
C HIS A 286 14.96 22.01 -8.35
N PRO A 287 14.42 20.90 -8.90
CA PRO A 287 13.00 20.46 -8.89
C PRO A 287 12.61 19.54 -7.73
N TYR A 288 13.54 19.18 -6.84
CA TYR A 288 13.40 18.23 -5.74
C TYR A 288 12.17 18.49 -4.86
N GLU A 289 11.93 19.75 -4.46
CA GLU A 289 10.75 20.12 -3.64
C GLU A 289 9.43 19.73 -4.33
N GLY A 290 9.31 20.05 -5.63
CA GLY A 290 8.10 19.80 -6.40
C GLY A 290 7.85 18.31 -6.61
N ILE A 291 8.92 17.52 -6.81
CA ILE A 291 8.81 16.07 -6.98
C ILE A 291 8.38 15.40 -5.68
N TRP A 292 8.98 15.77 -4.54
CA TRP A 292 8.55 15.26 -3.24
C TRP A 292 7.09 15.63 -2.93
N HIS A 293 6.70 16.88 -3.21
CA HIS A 293 5.33 17.31 -3.00
C HIS A 293 4.34 16.50 -3.85
N ALA A 294 4.62 16.32 -5.14
CA ALA A 294 3.79 15.50 -6.03
C ALA A 294 3.67 14.06 -5.52
N TYR A 295 4.77 13.46 -5.08
CA TYR A 295 4.77 12.14 -4.46
C TYR A 295 3.89 12.07 -3.21
N ALA A 296 4.04 13.01 -2.28
CA ALA A 296 3.27 13.00 -1.04
C ALA A 296 1.77 13.15 -1.30
N MET A 297 1.36 13.97 -2.27
CA MET A 297 -0.05 14.12 -2.62
C MET A 297 -0.58 12.85 -3.31
N GLY A 298 0.16 12.32 -4.28
CA GLY A 298 -0.15 11.06 -4.97
C GLY A 298 -0.28 9.87 -4.00
N TYR A 299 0.63 9.79 -3.04
CA TYR A 299 0.63 8.72 -2.04
C TYR A 299 -0.61 8.71 -1.16
N ASN A 300 -1.03 9.88 -0.69
CA ASN A 300 -2.28 9.99 0.06
C ASN A 300 -3.48 9.65 -0.84
N GLN A 301 -3.51 10.13 -2.09
CA GLN A 301 -4.60 9.82 -3.03
C GLN A 301 -4.74 8.31 -3.29
N ALA A 302 -3.64 7.59 -3.52
CA ALA A 302 -3.65 6.15 -3.80
C ALA A 302 -4.12 5.30 -2.60
N GLN A 303 -4.02 5.84 -1.38
CA GLN A 303 -4.43 5.16 -0.14
C GLN A 303 -5.85 5.54 0.30
N ILE A 304 -6.40 6.64 -0.23
CA ILE A 304 -7.72 7.14 0.08
C ILE A 304 -8.70 6.63 -0.99
N PRO A 305 -9.75 5.88 -0.64
CA PRO A 305 -10.78 5.50 -1.61
C PRO A 305 -11.42 6.76 -2.22
N GLY A 306 -11.67 6.77 -3.53
CA GLY A 306 -12.10 7.95 -4.30
C GLY A 306 -13.38 8.69 -3.87
N ALA A 307 -14.03 8.32 -2.76
CA ALA A 307 -15.21 8.97 -2.19
C ALA A 307 -14.93 9.88 -0.98
N VAL A 308 -13.68 10.07 -0.54
CA VAL A 308 -13.35 10.87 0.67
C VAL A 308 -12.97 12.32 0.39
N VAL A 309 -12.80 12.73 -0.87
CA VAL A 309 -12.51 14.15 -1.15
C VAL A 309 -13.75 14.97 -0.75
N PRO A 310 -13.67 15.87 0.25
CA PRO A 310 -14.79 16.69 0.64
C PRO A 310 -15.29 17.44 -0.59
N SER A 311 -16.60 17.40 -0.82
CA SER A 311 -17.34 17.93 -1.98
C SER A 311 -17.21 19.44 -2.23
N ASN A 312 -16.24 20.12 -1.61
CA ASN A 312 -15.85 21.49 -1.90
C ASN A 312 -14.74 21.59 -2.96
N VAL A 313 -14.21 20.47 -3.47
CA VAL A 313 -13.32 20.44 -4.63
C VAL A 313 -14.04 19.69 -5.75
N GLY A 314 -14.80 20.43 -6.55
CA GLY A 314 -15.61 19.85 -7.61
C GLY A 314 -14.76 19.22 -8.70
N LEU A 315 -14.92 17.92 -8.93
CA LEU A 315 -14.81 17.31 -10.25
C LEU A 315 -15.56 15.98 -10.28
N ALA A 316 -16.53 15.93 -11.19
CA ALA A 316 -17.29 14.75 -11.55
C ALA A 316 -16.56 14.01 -12.67
N ALA A 317 -16.19 12.75 -12.43
CA ALA A 317 -16.17 11.64 -13.39
C ALA A 317 -15.47 10.43 -12.72
N GLY A 318 -16.03 9.23 -12.84
CA GLY A 318 -15.32 8.01 -12.44
C GLY A 318 -16.11 6.94 -11.67
N VAL A 319 -17.44 6.92 -11.70
CA VAL A 319 -18.22 5.78 -11.20
C VAL A 319 -18.80 4.99 -12.37
N ARG A 320 -18.06 3.96 -12.80
CA ARG A 320 -18.64 2.81 -13.52
C ARG A 320 -18.08 1.55 -12.88
N LEU A 321 -18.75 1.10 -11.81
CA LEU A 321 -18.82 -0.32 -11.41
C LEU A 321 -19.77 -0.56 -10.21
N LEU A 322 -20.76 0.29 -9.97
CA LEU A 322 -21.71 0.07 -8.86
C LEU A 322 -23.15 0.50 -9.19
N GLN A 323 -23.68 0.14 -10.36
CA GLN A 323 -25.14 0.17 -10.58
C GLN A 323 -25.55 -0.89 -11.63
N ASP A 324 -25.74 -2.14 -11.20
CA ASP A 324 -26.80 -3.00 -11.75
C ASP A 324 -27.24 -4.03 -10.68
N PRO A 325 -28.40 -3.86 -10.02
CA PRO A 325 -28.84 -4.73 -8.93
C PRO A 325 -29.44 -6.09 -9.36
N ASP A 326 -29.56 -6.41 -10.65
CA ASP A 326 -30.40 -7.56 -11.09
C ASP A 326 -29.67 -8.80 -11.63
N LEU A 327 -28.35 -8.92 -11.47
CA LEU A 327 -27.64 -10.18 -11.78
C LEU A 327 -27.44 -11.04 -10.52
N ARG A 328 -28.48 -11.78 -10.12
CA ARG A 328 -28.31 -12.92 -9.21
C ARG A 328 -27.53 -14.05 -9.92
N PRO A 329 -26.54 -14.69 -9.28
CA PRO A 329 -25.93 -15.90 -9.81
C PRO A 329 -26.95 -17.05 -9.77
N ARG A 330 -27.23 -17.67 -10.93
CA ARG A 330 -27.95 -18.94 -11.01
C ARG A 330 -27.05 -20.07 -10.56
N ALA A 331 -27.49 -20.83 -9.56
CA ALA A 331 -26.96 -22.17 -9.27
C ALA A 331 -27.17 -23.11 -10.49
N PRO A 332 -26.32 -24.14 -10.67
CA PRO A 332 -26.32 -24.95 -11.88
C PRO A 332 -27.55 -25.86 -11.91
N ALA A 333 -28.41 -25.70 -12.91
CA ALA A 333 -29.48 -26.65 -13.17
C ALA A 333 -29.21 -27.40 -14.47
N ALA A 334 -29.23 -28.72 -14.35
CA ALA A 334 -29.27 -29.67 -15.44
C ALA A 334 -30.42 -29.39 -16.43
N VAL A 335 -30.20 -29.86 -17.65
CA VAL A 335 -31.07 -29.80 -18.83
C VAL A 335 -32.55 -30.15 -18.54
N ALA A 336 -33.49 -29.27 -18.93
CA ALA A 336 -34.74 -29.61 -19.66
C ALA A 336 -35.62 -28.37 -20.00
N VAL A 337 -35.92 -28.22 -21.30
CA VAL A 337 -37.21 -27.87 -21.98
C VAL A 337 -38.05 -26.63 -21.59
N HIS A 338 -38.29 -25.78 -22.61
CA HIS A 338 -39.38 -24.80 -22.92
C HIS A 338 -40.39 -24.32 -21.84
N VAL A 339 -40.68 -23.00 -21.81
CA VAL A 339 -41.87 -22.28 -22.40
C VAL A 339 -41.84 -20.77 -22.02
N GLU A 340 -42.39 -19.93 -22.90
CA GLU A 340 -42.50 -18.45 -22.93
C GLU A 340 -43.37 -17.77 -21.86
N THR A 341 -43.41 -16.42 -21.97
CA THR A 341 -44.29 -15.37 -21.38
C THR A 341 -43.75 -14.75 -20.07
N GLY A 342 -43.79 -13.44 -19.80
CA GLY A 342 -44.28 -12.24 -20.47
C GLY A 342 -44.39 -11.13 -19.41
N THR A 343 -43.99 -9.90 -19.76
CA THR A 343 -44.43 -8.57 -19.24
C THR A 343 -44.54 -8.27 -17.73
N GLU A 344 -43.89 -7.16 -17.31
CA GLU A 344 -44.52 -5.87 -16.90
C GLU A 344 -43.80 -5.13 -15.75
N SER A 345 -43.85 -3.81 -15.89
CA SER A 345 -43.17 -2.72 -15.18
C SER A 345 -43.76 -2.35 -13.81
N GLY A 346 -42.92 -1.87 -12.90
CA GLY A 346 -43.35 -1.20 -11.67
C GLY A 346 -42.32 -0.17 -11.19
N SER A 347 -42.59 1.11 -11.44
CA SER A 347 -41.83 2.26 -10.93
C SER A 347 -42.14 2.49 -9.45
N GLY A 348 -41.11 2.48 -8.59
CA GLY A 348 -41.20 2.89 -7.19
C GLY A 348 -40.05 3.86 -6.85
N SER A 349 -40.41 5.11 -6.62
CA SER A 349 -39.50 6.15 -6.12
C SER A 349 -39.07 5.83 -4.68
N VAL A 350 -37.78 5.65 -4.44
CA VAL A 350 -37.19 5.57 -3.09
C VAL A 350 -36.28 6.78 -2.91
N GLY A 351 -36.50 7.49 -1.80
CA GLY A 351 -35.80 8.72 -1.45
C GLY A 351 -34.29 8.54 -1.33
N ASN A 352 -33.57 9.56 -1.78
CA ASN A 352 -32.13 9.71 -1.65
C ASN A 352 -31.76 9.74 -0.15
N GLN A 353 -31.22 8.64 0.37
CA GLN A 353 -30.36 8.67 1.55
C GLN A 353 -28.93 8.80 1.04
N ASP A 354 -28.25 9.87 1.44
CA ASP A 354 -26.84 10.09 1.10
C ASP A 354 -25.99 8.97 1.69
N MET A 355 -25.40 8.16 0.80
CA MET A 355 -24.51 7.04 1.13
C MET A 355 -23.17 7.59 1.60
N THR A 356 -22.74 7.21 2.80
CA THR A 356 -21.47 7.69 3.37
C THR A 356 -20.30 6.86 2.82
N TRP A 357 -19.08 7.42 2.76
CA TRP A 357 -17.86 6.72 2.30
C TRP A 357 -17.65 5.36 2.99
N VAL A 358 -18.10 5.27 4.23
CA VAL A 358 -18.02 4.08 5.06
C VAL A 358 -18.95 2.96 4.54
N ASP A 359 -20.10 3.33 3.97
CA ASP A 359 -21.02 2.39 3.32
C ASP A 359 -20.40 1.84 2.02
N ALA A 360 -19.67 2.67 1.27
CA ALA A 360 -18.95 2.26 0.07
C ALA A 360 -17.80 1.28 0.38
N LEU A 361 -17.05 1.50 1.48
CA LEU A 361 -16.02 0.57 1.96
C LEU A 361 -16.61 -0.76 2.48
N ASP A 362 -17.72 -0.72 3.22
CA ASP A 362 -18.40 -1.92 3.69
C ASP A 362 -19.01 -2.74 2.54
N MET A 363 -19.42 -2.10 1.44
CA MET A 363 -19.87 -2.78 0.23
C MET A 363 -18.73 -3.48 -0.52
N ILE A 364 -17.56 -2.84 -0.66
CA ILE A 364 -16.37 -3.43 -1.28
C ILE A 364 -15.86 -4.64 -0.47
N ILE A 365 -15.87 -4.55 0.86
CA ILE A 365 -15.43 -5.63 1.77
C ILE A 365 -16.45 -6.78 1.83
N LYS A 366 -17.76 -6.52 1.63
CA LYS A 366 -18.77 -7.58 1.51
C LYS A 366 -18.67 -8.34 0.19
N ALA A 367 -18.26 -7.65 -0.88
CA ALA A 367 -18.06 -8.27 -2.20
C ALA A 367 -16.84 -9.21 -2.24
N SER A 368 -15.82 -9.00 -1.39
CA SER A 368 -14.63 -9.87 -1.30
C SER A 368 -14.80 -11.09 -0.37
N LYS A 369 -15.99 -11.31 0.20
CA LYS A 369 -16.30 -12.42 1.11
C LYS A 369 -17.44 -13.33 0.62
N GLN A 370 -17.82 -13.24 -0.66
CA GLN A 370 -18.62 -14.25 -1.36
C GLN A 370 -17.79 -14.82 -2.51
#